data_AF-A0A7X9ID88-F1
#
_entry.id   AF-A0A7X9ID88-F1
#
_cell.length_a   1.000
_cell.length_b   1.000
_cell.length_c   1.000
_cell.angle_alpha   90.00
_cell.angle_beta   90.00
_cell.angle_gamma   90.00
#
_symmetry.space_group_name_H-M   'P 1'
#
loop_
_entity.id
_entity.type
_entity.pdbx_description
1 polymer ?
#
loop_
_entity_poly.entity_id
_entity_poly.type
_entity_poly.pdbx_seq_one_letter_code
_entity_poly.pdbx_strand_id
1 'polypeptide(L)'
;MKKADLKKYEKLLLEKRKALLEDLDDLRKDSANTIKDSTGELSSYTYHMADMGTDAQDREKKFHLASKSGRLVYHIDEALRRIQDGTYGKCASCGEEISTARLEAVPHARLCIACKEKEEKNKARA
;
A
#
# COMPACT_ATOMS: atom_id res chain seq x y z
N MET A 1 4.43 11.13 23.20
CA MET A 1 5.66 10.96 22.39
C MET A 1 6.46 12.27 22.35
N LYS A 2 7.79 12.21 22.23
CA LYS A 2 8.62 13.43 22.15
C LYS A 2 8.56 14.00 20.72
N LYS A 3 8.70 15.33 20.57
CA LYS A 3 8.71 16.00 19.26
C LYS A 3 9.80 15.47 18.32
N ALA A 4 10.94 15.01 18.86
CA ALA A 4 12.02 14.39 18.09
C ALA A 4 11.59 13.06 17.45
N ASP A 5 10.83 12.24 18.17
CA ASP A 5 10.35 10.96 17.66
C ASP A 5 9.35 11.17 16.52
N LEU A 6 8.46 12.17 16.66
CA LEU A 6 7.49 12.51 15.62
C LEU A 6 8.16 12.91 14.29
N LYS A 7 9.22 13.73 14.35
CA LYS A 7 10.00 14.10 13.15
C LYS A 7 10.67 12.89 12.49
N LYS A 8 11.15 11.92 13.29
CA LYS A 8 11.70 10.65 12.78
C LYS A 8 10.65 9.87 12.00
N TYR A 9 9.45 9.70 12.57
CA TYR A 9 8.37 8.97 11.90
C TYR A 9 7.82 9.71 10.68
N GLU A 10 7.70 11.03 10.75
CA GLU A 10 7.28 11.87 9.62
C GLU A 10 8.22 11.70 8.42
N LYS A 11 9.54 11.81 8.65
CA LYS A 11 10.54 11.59 7.59
C LYS A 11 10.44 10.18 7.00
N LEU A 12 10.34 9.16 7.86
CA LEU A 12 10.20 7.77 7.42
C LEU A 12 8.94 7.54 6.57
N LEU A 13 7.82 8.14 6.97
CA LEU A 13 6.55 8.04 6.25
C LEU A 13 6.63 8.74 4.88
N LEU A 14 7.27 9.91 4.80
CA LEU A 14 7.48 10.62 3.54
C LEU A 14 8.37 9.83 2.56
N GLU A 15 9.46 9.23 3.05
CA GLU A 15 10.32 8.36 2.23
C GLU A 15 9.53 7.15 1.70
N LYS A 16 8.74 6.48 2.55
CA LYS A 16 7.89 5.37 2.13
C LYS A 16 6.81 5.80 1.13
N ARG A 17 6.20 6.97 1.33
CA ARG A 17 5.20 7.52 0.41
C ARG A 17 5.80 7.74 -0.97
N LYS A 18 7.00 8.34 -1.03
CA LYS A 18 7.71 8.59 -2.28
C LYS A 18 8.00 7.28 -3.02
N ALA A 19 8.58 6.29 -2.34
CA ALA A 19 8.88 4.99 -2.93
C ALA A 19 7.62 4.31 -3.52
N LEU A 20 6.50 4.32 -2.79
CA LEU A 20 5.25 3.72 -3.29
C LEU A 20 4.65 4.44 -4.49
N LEU A 21 4.83 5.77 -4.58
CA LEU A 21 4.38 6.53 -5.75
C LEU A 21 5.25 6.25 -6.97
N GLU A 22 6.56 6.07 -6.78
CA GLU A 22 7.48 5.62 -7.83
C GLU A 22 7.10 4.21 -8.30
N ASP A 23 6.88 3.25 -7.39
CA ASP A 23 6.43 1.89 -7.72
C ASP A 23 5.11 1.89 -8.52
N LEU A 24 4.16 2.76 -8.15
CA LEU A 24 2.88 2.88 -8.85
C LEU A 24 3.04 3.49 -10.25
N ASP A 25 3.94 4.45 -10.43
CA ASP A 25 4.22 5.06 -11.73
C ASP A 25 4.89 4.04 -12.67
N ASP A 26 5.80 3.22 -12.15
CA ASP A 26 6.46 2.16 -12.92
C ASP A 26 5.46 1.05 -13.32
N LEU A 27 4.61 0.59 -12.40
CA LEU A 27 3.52 -0.35 -12.73
C LEU A 27 2.57 0.19 -13.80
N ARG A 28 2.32 1.51 -13.79
CA ARG A 28 1.50 2.18 -14.79
C ARG A 28 2.19 2.20 -16.16
N LYS A 29 3.48 2.53 -16.23
CA LYS A 29 4.27 2.51 -17.47
C LYS A 29 4.33 1.11 -18.08
N ASP A 30 4.60 0.10 -17.25
CA ASP A 30 4.62 -1.30 -17.67
C ASP A 30 3.29 -1.72 -18.31
N SER A 31 2.17 -1.35 -17.67
CA SER A 31 0.84 -1.64 -18.18
C SER A 31 0.54 -0.93 -19.50
N ALA A 32 1.01 0.32 -19.66
CA ALA A 32 0.85 1.08 -20.90
C ALA A 32 1.68 0.51 -22.06
N ASN A 33 2.89 0.01 -21.79
CA ASN A 33 3.74 -0.63 -22.80
C ASN A 33 3.15 -1.95 -23.28
N THR A 34 2.64 -2.80 -22.38
CA THR A 34 1.93 -4.05 -22.76
C THR A 34 0.77 -3.80 -23.72
N ILE A 35 0.02 -2.70 -23.54
CA ILE A 35 -1.08 -2.34 -24.44
C ILE A 35 -0.54 -1.90 -25.81
N LYS A 36 0.53 -1.09 -25.85
CA LYS A 36 1.15 -0.60 -27.10
C LYS A 36 1.72 -1.73 -27.95
N ASP A 37 2.40 -2.69 -27.33
CA ASP A 37 3.01 -3.83 -28.03
C ASP A 37 1.92 -4.75 -28.61
N SER A 38 0.76 -4.84 -27.94
CA SER A 38 -0.39 -5.62 -28.41
C SER A 38 -1.08 -5.04 -29.65
N THR A 39 -1.02 -3.72 -29.88
CA THR A 39 -1.69 -3.05 -31.02
C THR A 39 -0.80 -2.86 -32.24
N GLY A 40 0.52 -3.01 -32.11
CA GLY A 40 1.50 -2.70 -33.17
C GLY A 40 1.89 -3.87 -34.08
N GLU A 41 1.81 -5.12 -33.63
CA GLU A 41 2.35 -6.29 -34.35
C GLU A 41 1.34 -7.45 -34.48
N LEU A 42 0.12 -7.16 -34.93
CA LEU A 42 -0.98 -8.14 -35.03
C LEU A 42 -0.80 -9.25 -36.11
N SER A 43 0.41 -9.56 -36.60
CA SER A 43 0.56 -10.46 -37.75
C SER A 43 1.42 -11.72 -37.57
N SER A 44 2.17 -11.93 -36.48
CA SER A 44 3.05 -13.12 -36.45
C SER A 44 3.39 -13.76 -35.10
N TYR A 45 2.77 -13.36 -33.99
CA TYR A 45 2.92 -14.10 -32.73
C TYR A 45 1.72 -15.03 -32.55
N THR A 46 1.96 -16.33 -32.64
CA THR A 46 0.97 -17.37 -32.41
C THR A 46 0.42 -17.21 -30.99
N TYR A 47 -0.77 -16.63 -30.85
CA TYR A 47 -1.51 -16.57 -29.59
C TYR A 47 -1.85 -18.01 -29.15
N HIS A 48 -0.98 -18.66 -28.39
CA HIS A 48 -1.33 -19.91 -27.73
C HIS A 48 -2.26 -19.61 -26.55
N MET A 49 -3.31 -20.41 -26.38
CA MET A 49 -4.25 -20.30 -25.25
C MET A 49 -3.53 -20.27 -23.89
N ALA A 50 -2.37 -20.93 -23.78
CA ALA A 50 -1.52 -20.92 -22.59
C ALA A 50 -0.87 -19.55 -22.31
N ASP A 51 -0.43 -18.84 -23.34
CA ASP A 51 0.20 -17.52 -23.21
C ASP A 51 -0.86 -16.47 -22.83
N MET A 52 -2.05 -16.56 -23.44
CA MET A 52 -3.19 -15.71 -23.07
C MET A 52 -3.60 -15.86 -21.60
N GLY A 53 -3.59 -17.09 -21.08
CA GLY A 53 -3.88 -17.35 -19.67
C GLY A 53 -2.81 -16.77 -18.75
N THR A 54 -1.54 -16.89 -19.12
CA THR A 54 -0.40 -16.35 -18.36
C THR A 54 -0.44 -14.82 -18.31
N ASP A 55 -0.65 -14.17 -19.46
CA ASP A 55 -0.77 -12.71 -19.57
C ASP A 55 -1.94 -12.17 -18.74
N ALA A 56 -3.08 -12.86 -18.74
CA ALA A 56 -4.24 -12.47 -17.95
C ALA A 56 -3.95 -12.54 -16.44
N GLN A 57 -3.30 -13.62 -15.98
CA GLN A 57 -2.89 -13.77 -14.58
C GLN A 57 -1.90 -12.68 -14.15
N ASP A 58 -0.94 -12.34 -15.00
CA ASP A 58 0.07 -11.34 -14.67
C ASP A 58 -0.52 -9.93 -14.61
N ARG A 59 -1.49 -9.60 -15.48
CA ARG A 59 -2.27 -8.36 -15.38
C ARG A 59 -3.06 -8.29 -14.08
N GLU A 60 -3.72 -9.38 -13.68
CA GLU A 60 -4.47 -9.45 -12.42
C GLU A 60 -3.55 -9.24 -11.21
N LYS A 61 -2.40 -9.90 -11.17
CA LYS A 61 -1.39 -9.71 -10.12
C LYS A 61 -0.91 -8.26 -10.03
N LYS A 62 -0.59 -7.63 -11.17
CA LYS A 62 -0.18 -6.23 -11.25
C LYS A 62 -1.28 -5.30 -10.73
N PHE A 63 -2.53 -5.55 -11.10
CA PHE A 63 -3.68 -4.79 -10.60
C PHE A 63 -3.85 -4.91 -9.08
N HIS A 64 -3.72 -6.12 -8.52
CA HIS A 64 -3.77 -6.33 -7.08
C HIS A 64 -2.62 -5.62 -6.34
N LEU A 65 -1.41 -5.65 -6.88
CA LEU A 65 -0.26 -4.95 -6.32
C LEU A 65 -0.50 -3.43 -6.32
N ALA A 66 -0.92 -2.86 -7.45
CA ALA A 66 -1.23 -1.44 -7.56
C ALA A 66 -2.34 -1.02 -6.58
N SER A 67 -3.41 -1.82 -6.48
CA SER A 67 -4.50 -1.59 -5.51
C SER A 67 -4.00 -1.59 -4.06
N LYS A 68 -3.09 -2.51 -3.72
CA LYS A 68 -2.49 -2.59 -2.38
C LYS A 68 -1.59 -1.40 -2.08
N SER A 69 -0.75 -1.00 -3.04
CA SER A 69 0.13 0.17 -2.90
C SER A 69 -0.67 1.47 -2.75
N GLY A 70 -1.75 1.64 -3.52
CA GLY A 70 -2.65 2.80 -3.39
C GLY A 70 -3.30 2.90 -2.00
N ARG A 71 -3.79 1.77 -1.45
CA ARG A 71 -4.30 1.72 -0.07
C ARG A 71 -3.22 2.07 0.96
N LEU A 72 -2.00 1.62 0.73
CA LEU A 72 -0.87 1.91 1.62
C LEU A 72 -0.49 3.40 1.60
N VAL A 73 -0.49 4.04 0.42
CA VAL A 73 -0.30 5.50 0.29
C VAL A 73 -1.37 6.25 1.09
N TYR A 74 -2.64 5.85 0.96
CA TYR A 74 -3.73 6.43 1.75
C TYR A 74 -3.47 6.32 3.26
N HIS A 75 -3.05 5.16 3.76
CA HIS A 75 -2.74 4.98 5.18
C HIS A 75 -1.54 5.80 5.65
N ILE A 76 -0.55 6.01 4.78
CA ILE A 76 0.59 6.88 5.07
C ILE A 76 0.14 8.35 5.15
N ASP A 77 -0.69 8.81 4.23
CA ASP A 77 -1.25 10.16 4.25
C ASP A 77 -2.09 10.40 5.51
N GLU A 78 -2.89 9.41 5.93
CA GLU A 78 -3.64 9.45 7.19
C GLU A 78 -2.70 9.52 8.40
N ALA A 79 -1.59 8.77 8.39
CA ALA A 79 -0.61 8.81 9.47
C ALA A 79 0.10 10.17 9.54
N LEU A 80 0.46 10.77 8.41
CA LEU A 80 1.04 12.11 8.33
C LEU A 80 0.08 13.18 8.87
N ARG A 81 -1.22 13.10 8.54
CA ARG A 81 -2.23 13.99 9.14
C ARG A 81 -2.30 13.84 10.66
N ARG A 82 -2.31 12.60 11.16
CA ARG A 82 -2.29 12.33 12.62
C ARG A 82 -1.04 12.91 13.30
N ILE A 83 0.10 12.97 12.62
CA ILE A 83 1.30 13.64 13.15
C ILE A 83 1.06 15.15 13.27
N GLN A 84 0.48 15.77 12.24
CA GLN A 84 0.16 17.21 12.23
C GLN A 84 -0.88 17.56 13.31
N ASP A 85 -1.89 16.71 13.49
CA ASP A 85 -2.96 16.89 14.48
C ASP A 85 -2.53 16.52 15.91
N GLY A 86 -1.31 15.98 16.08
CA GLY A 86 -0.80 15.54 17.39
C GLY A 86 -1.47 14.29 17.96
N THR A 87 -2.22 13.55 17.14
CA THR A 87 -2.93 12.31 17.52
C THR A 87 -2.17 11.04 17.15
N TYR A 88 -1.00 11.17 16.52
CA TYR A 88 -0.15 10.05 16.15
C TYR A 88 0.26 9.21 17.37
N GLY A 89 0.24 7.89 17.20
CA GLY A 89 0.50 6.93 18.26
C GLY A 89 -0.70 6.63 19.16
N LYS A 90 -1.90 7.13 18.84
CA LYS A 90 -3.16 6.70 19.48
C LYS A 90 -3.97 5.80 18.54
N CYS A 91 -4.59 4.77 19.11
CA CYS A 91 -5.46 3.85 18.41
C CYS A 91 -6.75 4.56 17.98
N ALA A 92 -7.08 4.51 16.68
CA ALA A 92 -8.28 5.13 16.15
C ALA A 92 -9.60 4.48 16.62
N SER A 93 -9.54 3.27 17.20
CA SER A 93 -10.74 2.54 17.67
C SER A 93 -10.98 2.64 19.17
N CYS A 94 -9.93 2.50 20.00
CA CYS A 94 -10.08 2.49 21.47
C CYS A 94 -9.46 3.73 22.15
N GLY A 95 -8.71 4.56 21.42
CA GLY A 95 -8.03 5.73 21.97
C GLY A 95 -6.75 5.42 22.77
N GLU A 96 -6.45 4.16 23.03
CA GLU A 96 -5.24 3.73 23.75
C GLU A 96 -3.96 4.01 22.96
N GLU A 97 -2.83 4.11 23.67
CA GLU A 97 -1.53 4.28 23.03
C GLU A 97 -1.11 3.03 22.24
N ILE A 98 -0.63 3.25 21.03
CA ILE A 98 -0.02 2.22 20.18
C ILE A 98 1.41 2.02 20.66
N SER A 99 1.80 0.77 20.88
CA SER A 99 3.16 0.44 21.33
C SER A 99 4.21 0.99 20.36
N THR A 100 5.31 1.50 20.91
CA THR A 100 6.44 2.03 20.14
C THR A 100 7.01 0.98 19.18
N ALA A 101 7.20 -0.25 19.66
CA ALA A 101 7.66 -1.38 18.84
C ALA A 101 6.78 -1.61 17.60
N ARG A 102 5.46 -1.39 17.72
CA ARG A 102 4.54 -1.51 16.58
C ARG A 102 4.70 -0.35 15.60
N LEU A 103 4.89 0.87 16.07
CA LEU A 103 5.12 2.03 15.21
C LEU A 103 6.49 1.98 14.51
N GLU A 104 7.48 1.36 15.14
CA GLU A 104 8.78 1.10 14.52
C GLU A 104 8.68 0.07 13.39
N ALA A 105 7.93 -1.02 13.60
CA ALA A 105 7.69 -2.02 12.56
C ALA A 105 6.74 -1.51 11.46
N VAL A 106 5.65 -0.84 11.86
CA VAL A 106 4.54 -0.39 11.00
C VAL A 106 4.17 1.06 11.34
N PRO A 107 4.88 2.04 10.76
CA PRO A 107 4.70 3.46 11.12
C PRO A 107 3.35 4.05 10.68
N HIS A 108 2.66 3.43 9.72
CA HIS A 108 1.33 3.86 9.28
C HIS A 108 0.19 3.20 10.08
N ALA A 109 0.48 2.44 11.14
CA ALA A 109 -0.52 1.74 11.91
C ALA A 109 -1.57 2.70 12.51
N ARG A 110 -2.86 2.40 12.29
CA ARG A 110 -3.99 3.14 12.88
C ARG A 110 -4.61 2.49 14.12
N LEU A 111 -4.40 1.19 14.30
CA LEU A 111 -4.98 0.41 15.38
C LEU A 111 -3.88 -0.19 16.26
N CYS A 112 -4.15 -0.32 17.56
CA CYS A 112 -3.39 -1.19 18.46
C CYS A 112 -3.55 -2.67 18.04
N ILE A 113 -2.73 -3.55 18.61
CA ILE A 113 -2.72 -4.98 18.25
C ILE A 113 -4.09 -5.62 18.52
N ALA A 114 -4.64 -5.42 19.73
CA ALA A 114 -5.94 -5.97 20.11
C ALA A 114 -7.09 -5.54 19.18
N CYS A 115 -7.15 -4.23 18.84
CA CYS A 115 -8.15 -3.72 17.91
C CYS A 115 -7.94 -4.27 16.49
N LYS A 116 -6.68 -4.42 16.06
CA LYS A 116 -6.37 -4.99 14.75
C LYS A 116 -6.76 -6.46 14.65
N GLU A 117 -6.49 -7.26 15.67
CA GLU A 117 -6.91 -8.65 15.74
C GLU A 117 -8.43 -8.80 15.70
N LYS A 118 -9.16 -7.93 16.41
CA LYS A 118 -10.63 -7.91 16.38
C LYS A 118 -11.16 -7.59 14.98
N GLU A 119 -10.55 -6.64 14.28
CA GLU A 119 -10.92 -6.31 12.90
C GLU A 119 -10.69 -7.49 11.95
N GLU A 120 -9.54 -8.16 12.03
CA GLU A 120 -9.24 -9.30 11.16
C GLU A 120 -10.18 -10.49 11.45
N LYS A 121 -10.51 -10.75 12.72
CA LYS A 121 -11.52 -11.76 13.09
C LYS A 121 -12.90 -11.45 12.52
N ASN A 122 -13.28 -10.17 12.49
CA ASN A 122 -14.57 -9.76 11.93
C ASN A 122 -14.59 -9.91 10.41
N LYS A 123 -13.50 -9.58 9.71
CA LYS A 123 -13.37 -9.79 8.26
C LYS A 123 -13.42 -11.27 7.88
N ALA A 124 -12.81 -12.15 8.66
CA ALA A 124 -12.82 -13.59 8.39
C ALA A 124 -14.20 -14.25 8.58
N ARG A 125 -15.14 -13.56 9.25
CA ARG A 125 -16.50 -14.02 9.50
C ARG A 125 -17.53 -13.44 8.52
N ALA A 126 -17.12 -12.48 7.71
CA ALA A 126 -17.94 -11.83 6.69
C ALA A 126 -17.67 -12.45 5.32
#